data_AF-A0A1Y4F786-F1
#
_entry.id   AF-A0A1Y4F786-F1
#
_cell.length_a   1.000
_cell.length_b   1.000
_cell.length_c   1.000
_cell.angle_alpha   90.00
_cell.angle_beta   90.00
_cell.angle_gamma   90.00
#
_symmetry.space_group_name_H-M   'P 1'
#
loop_
_entity.id
_entity.type
_entity.pdbx_description
1 polymer ?
#
loop_
_entity_poly.entity_id
_entity_poly.type
_entity_poly.pdbx_seq_one_letter_code
_entity_poly.pdbx_strand_id
1 'polypeptide(L)'
;MSYIRQRMKDKLRTDIELTPLKAEIEAVFSKRNIDEDLDTIANLLSPYRKTVCESISQGNYAEAVTVLLEVLESLTYHFVEDEHYNYFDDMYSPDYVCQDMMEAIIDSIKSGNFPAAELQRLKDELEKLKHTEAYEDYGVPFALNIWGKFQCQ
;
A
#
# COMPACT_ATOMS: atom_id res chain seq x y z
N MET A 1 -21.89 10.74 15.40
CA MET A 1 -20.84 10.57 14.35
C MET A 1 -19.96 11.80 14.10
N SER A 2 -20.08 12.94 14.82
CA SER A 2 -19.22 14.11 14.58
C SER A 2 -17.97 14.23 15.47
N TYR A 3 -17.76 13.30 16.42
CA TYR A 3 -16.69 13.43 17.43
C TYR A 3 -15.34 12.86 16.99
N ILE A 4 -15.31 11.92 16.04
CA ILE A 4 -14.06 11.26 15.59
C ILE A 4 -13.28 12.18 14.64
N ARG A 5 -13.98 12.93 13.76
CA ARG A 5 -13.37 13.87 12.80
C ARG A 5 -12.60 15.03 13.44
N GLN A 6 -12.70 15.23 14.76
CA GLN A 6 -12.21 16.43 15.43
C GLN A 6 -10.84 16.26 16.12
N ARG A 7 -10.27 15.05 16.16
CA ARG A 7 -8.98 14.78 16.84
C ARG A 7 -7.74 14.83 15.96
N MET A 8 -7.91 14.99 14.66
CA MET A 8 -6.84 14.73 13.72
C MET A 8 -6.63 15.97 12.86
N LYS A 9 -5.68 16.83 13.27
CA LYS A 9 -5.19 17.91 12.39
C LYS A 9 -4.65 17.26 11.11
N ASP A 10 -4.96 17.82 9.94
CA ASP A 10 -4.26 17.49 8.69
C ASP A 10 -2.76 17.72 8.93
N LYS A 11 -2.07 16.62 9.24
CA LYS A 11 -0.65 16.62 9.55
C LYS A 11 -0.02 15.86 8.40
N LEU A 12 0.64 16.60 7.53
CA LEU A 12 1.48 15.98 6.51
C LEU A 12 2.52 15.11 7.21
N ARG A 13 2.77 13.93 6.66
CA ARG A 13 3.87 13.07 7.10
C ARG A 13 5.18 13.84 6.92
N THR A 14 5.95 14.00 8.00
CA THR A 14 7.18 14.83 8.02
C THR A 14 8.45 14.02 8.22
N ASP A 15 8.33 12.73 8.50
CA ASP A 15 9.42 11.78 8.74
C ASP A 15 10.08 11.24 7.45
N ILE A 16 9.53 11.59 6.28
CA ILE A 16 10.01 11.09 4.98
C ILE A 16 10.34 12.21 3.99
N GLU A 17 11.20 11.89 3.04
CA GLU A 17 11.39 12.71 1.83
C GLU A 17 10.21 12.50 0.87
N LEU A 18 9.55 13.60 0.50
CA LEU A 18 8.40 13.57 -0.40
C LEU A 18 8.85 13.71 -1.85
N THR A 19 9.07 12.58 -2.52
CA THR A 19 9.10 12.55 -4.00
C THR A 19 7.75 13.02 -4.55
N PRO A 20 7.65 13.51 -5.82
CA PRO A 20 6.37 13.90 -6.40
C PRO A 20 5.32 12.78 -6.34
N LEU A 21 5.71 11.54 -6.66
CA LEU A 21 4.84 10.37 -6.56
C LEU A 21 4.37 10.14 -5.12
N LYS A 22 5.31 10.17 -4.16
CA LYS A 22 4.98 9.98 -2.75
C LYS A 22 4.03 11.06 -2.25
N ALA A 23 4.24 12.33 -2.61
CA ALA A 23 3.35 13.42 -2.24
C ALA A 23 1.91 13.22 -2.77
N GLU A 24 1.76 12.70 -3.99
CA GLU A 24 0.44 12.36 -4.55
C GLU A 24 -0.22 11.20 -3.80
N ILE A 25 0.55 10.15 -3.47
CA ILE A 25 0.07 9.00 -2.70
C ILE A 25 -0.36 9.44 -1.29
N GLU A 26 0.45 10.23 -0.59
CA GLU A 26 0.12 10.74 0.75
C GLU A 26 -1.15 11.61 0.72
N ALA A 27 -1.43 12.31 -0.39
CA ALA A 27 -2.67 13.07 -0.54
C ALA A 27 -3.93 12.18 -0.66
N VAL A 28 -3.78 10.90 -1.06
CA VAL A 28 -4.86 9.90 -1.05
C VAL A 28 -5.31 9.61 0.38
N PHE A 29 -4.37 9.55 1.32
CA PHE A 29 -4.64 9.28 2.74
C PHE A 29 -5.05 10.53 3.53
N SER A 30 -5.46 11.60 2.84
CA SER A 30 -6.00 12.79 3.50
C SER A 30 -7.25 12.47 4.31
N LYS A 31 -7.38 13.08 5.48
CA LYS A 31 -8.52 12.89 6.42
C LYS A 31 -9.87 13.21 5.81
N ARG A 32 -9.89 14.05 4.78
CA ARG A 32 -11.11 14.36 4.01
C ARG A 32 -11.64 13.17 3.21
N ASN A 33 -10.81 12.16 2.99
CA ASN A 33 -11.10 10.94 2.25
C ASN A 33 -11.47 9.77 3.18
N ILE A 34 -11.52 9.98 4.50
CA ILE A 34 -11.95 8.95 5.47
C ILE A 34 -13.48 8.89 5.47
N ASP A 35 -14.02 7.79 4.95
CA ASP A 35 -15.40 7.36 5.01
C ASP A 35 -15.53 5.98 5.68
N GLU A 36 -16.75 5.44 5.73
CA GLU A 36 -17.00 4.06 6.17
C GLU A 36 -16.27 3.10 5.23
N ASP A 37 -15.58 2.11 5.80
CA ASP A 37 -14.75 1.12 5.10
C ASP A 37 -13.56 1.67 4.30
N LEU A 38 -13.36 3.00 4.31
CA LEU A 38 -12.35 3.73 3.55
C LEU A 38 -12.44 3.50 2.03
N ASP A 39 -13.65 3.37 1.52
CA ASP A 39 -13.94 3.22 0.10
C ASP A 39 -13.40 4.37 -0.75
N THR A 40 -13.42 5.61 -0.25
CA THR A 40 -12.86 6.74 -0.99
C THR A 40 -11.34 6.58 -1.17
N ILE A 41 -10.62 6.13 -0.14
CA ILE A 41 -9.18 5.84 -0.23
C ILE A 41 -8.94 4.71 -1.25
N ALA A 42 -9.71 3.62 -1.18
CA ALA A 42 -9.58 2.50 -2.11
C ALA A 42 -9.81 2.94 -3.57
N ASN A 43 -10.84 3.75 -3.82
CA ASN A 43 -11.12 4.30 -5.15
C ASN A 43 -9.97 5.19 -5.66
N LEU A 44 -9.39 6.00 -4.78
CA LEU A 44 -8.25 6.86 -5.09
C LEU A 44 -6.93 6.09 -5.26
N LEU A 45 -6.81 4.89 -4.69
CA LEU A 45 -5.68 3.97 -4.93
C LEU A 45 -5.80 3.22 -6.26
N SER A 46 -7.01 3.09 -6.81
CA SER A 46 -7.27 2.34 -8.06
C SER A 46 -6.44 2.78 -9.28
N PRO A 47 -6.17 4.08 -9.50
CA PRO A 47 -5.24 4.53 -10.54
C PRO A 47 -3.82 3.98 -10.36
N TYR A 48 -3.30 3.89 -9.13
CA TYR A 48 -1.97 3.33 -8.87
C TYR A 48 -1.92 1.83 -9.15
N ARG A 49 -3.00 1.10 -8.81
CA ARG A 49 -3.15 -0.30 -9.24
C ARG A 49 -3.08 -0.45 -10.75
N LYS A 50 -3.79 0.42 -11.48
CA LYS A 50 -3.75 0.43 -12.94
C LYS A 50 -2.33 0.71 -13.45
N THR A 51 -1.61 1.68 -12.86
CA THR A 51 -0.21 1.97 -13.20
C THR A 51 0.67 0.75 -13.00
N VAL A 52 0.57 0.04 -11.88
CA VAL A 52 1.34 -1.21 -11.64
C VAL A 52 1.11 -2.22 -12.77
N CYS A 53 -0.15 -2.51 -13.11
CA CYS A 53 -0.47 -3.45 -14.18
C CYS A 53 0.05 -3.00 -15.56
N GLU A 54 -0.10 -1.72 -15.89
CA GLU A 54 0.36 -1.17 -17.16
C GLU A 54 1.89 -1.17 -17.25
N SER A 55 2.60 -0.76 -16.20
CA SER A 55 4.06 -0.79 -16.14
C SER A 55 4.59 -2.22 -16.27
N ILE A 56 3.99 -3.21 -15.61
CA ILE A 56 4.33 -4.64 -15.81
C ILE A 56 4.16 -5.04 -17.27
N SER A 57 3.02 -4.71 -17.89
CA SER A 57 2.73 -5.08 -19.29
C SER A 57 3.72 -4.48 -20.29
N GLN A 58 4.32 -3.33 -19.95
CA GLN A 58 5.32 -2.63 -20.75
C GLN A 58 6.76 -3.06 -20.44
N GLY A 59 6.97 -3.90 -19.42
CA GLY A 59 8.29 -4.29 -18.94
C GLY A 59 8.97 -3.25 -18.03
N ASN A 60 8.25 -2.23 -17.59
CA ASN A 60 8.70 -1.17 -16.69
C ASN A 60 8.63 -1.64 -15.22
N TYR A 61 9.31 -2.72 -14.88
CA TYR A 61 9.23 -3.34 -13.54
C TYR A 61 9.68 -2.42 -12.41
N ALA A 62 10.68 -1.56 -12.66
CA ALA A 62 11.16 -0.63 -11.67
C ALA A 62 10.07 0.37 -11.23
N GLU A 63 9.26 0.85 -12.16
CA GLU A 63 8.12 1.72 -11.88
C GLU A 63 7.02 0.97 -11.13
N ALA A 64 6.67 -0.24 -11.58
CA ALA A 64 5.67 -1.07 -10.92
C ALA A 64 6.03 -1.35 -9.45
N VAL A 65 7.30 -1.71 -9.18
CA VAL A 65 7.79 -1.94 -7.82
C VAL A 65 7.79 -0.66 -7.00
N THR A 66 8.22 0.47 -7.57
CA THR A 66 8.19 1.76 -6.85
C THR A 66 6.76 2.14 -6.45
N VAL A 67 5.80 2.08 -7.36
CA VAL A 67 4.40 2.43 -7.06
C VAL A 67 3.83 1.53 -5.97
N LEU A 68 4.02 0.20 -6.08
CA LEU A 68 3.56 -0.73 -5.05
C LEU A 68 4.16 -0.39 -3.67
N LEU A 69 5.48 -0.23 -3.59
CA LEU A 69 6.16 0.02 -2.32
C LEU A 69 5.74 1.34 -1.68
N GLU A 70 5.63 2.40 -2.48
CA GLU A 70 5.21 3.72 -1.98
C GLU A 70 3.78 3.68 -1.42
N VAL A 71 2.87 2.97 -2.09
CA VAL A 71 1.49 2.77 -1.61
C VAL A 71 1.47 1.93 -0.33
N LEU A 72 2.19 0.80 -0.29
CA LEU A 72 2.21 -0.07 0.90
C LEU A 72 2.79 0.66 2.11
N GLU A 73 3.87 1.42 1.93
CA GLU A 73 4.48 2.19 3.01
C GLU A 73 3.54 3.26 3.56
N SER A 74 2.87 4.02 2.68
CA SER A 74 1.89 5.03 3.09
C SER A 74 0.69 4.38 3.78
N LEU A 75 0.16 3.28 3.24
CA LEU A 75 -0.95 2.56 3.87
C LEU A 75 -0.58 2.02 5.24
N THR A 76 0.62 1.47 5.40
CA THR A 76 1.15 0.96 6.68
C THR A 76 1.22 2.08 7.72
N TYR A 77 1.74 3.25 7.33
CA TYR A 77 1.83 4.42 8.21
C TYR A 77 0.43 4.91 8.63
N HIS A 78 -0.43 5.20 7.65
CA HIS A 78 -1.75 5.77 7.92
C HIS A 78 -2.69 4.79 8.62
N PHE A 79 -2.48 3.49 8.45
CA PHE A 79 -3.28 2.50 9.16
C PHE A 79 -3.21 2.68 10.69
N VAL A 80 -2.00 2.91 11.22
CA VAL A 80 -1.76 3.11 12.65
C VAL A 80 -1.94 4.57 13.03
N GLU A 81 -1.21 5.47 12.37
CA GLU A 81 -1.13 6.89 12.76
C GLU A 81 -2.45 7.62 12.55
N ASP A 82 -3.21 7.22 11.51
CA ASP A 82 -4.54 7.75 11.28
C ASP A 82 -5.69 6.89 11.85
N GLU A 83 -5.34 5.87 12.65
CA GLU A 83 -6.26 4.95 13.33
C GLU A 83 -7.32 4.35 12.40
N HIS A 84 -6.91 3.94 11.19
CA HIS A 84 -7.84 3.41 10.19
C HIS A 84 -8.66 2.22 10.69
N TYR A 85 -8.12 1.45 11.64
CA TYR A 85 -8.81 0.36 12.35
C TYR A 85 -10.09 0.77 13.07
N ASN A 86 -10.38 2.07 13.23
CA ASN A 86 -11.62 2.59 13.81
C ASN A 86 -12.73 2.86 12.77
N TYR A 87 -12.47 2.66 11.47
CA TYR A 87 -13.36 3.10 10.38
C TYR A 87 -13.91 1.97 9.51
N PHE A 88 -13.65 0.72 9.86
CA PHE A 88 -14.25 -0.47 9.24
C PHE A 88 -14.66 -1.47 10.34
N ASP A 89 -15.65 -2.30 10.08
CA ASP A 89 -16.10 -3.36 11.01
C ASP A 89 -15.59 -4.75 10.61
N ASP A 90 -15.54 -5.04 9.31
CA ASP A 90 -15.00 -6.29 8.76
C ASP A 90 -14.15 -6.09 7.48
N MET A 91 -14.39 -5.01 6.72
CA MET A 91 -13.83 -4.82 5.39
C MET A 91 -12.95 -3.57 5.31
N TYR A 92 -11.63 -3.78 5.22
CA TYR A 92 -10.67 -2.70 4.97
C TYR A 92 -10.43 -2.56 3.45
N SER A 93 -11.26 -1.76 2.76
CA SER A 93 -11.26 -1.62 1.29
C SER A 93 -9.87 -1.31 0.66
N PRO A 94 -9.01 -0.47 1.24
CA PRO A 94 -7.68 -0.20 0.69
C PRO A 94 -6.79 -1.45 0.54
N ASP A 95 -6.97 -2.46 1.39
CA ASP A 95 -6.14 -3.66 1.37
C ASP A 95 -6.37 -4.52 0.12
N TYR A 96 -7.61 -4.59 -0.36
CA TYR A 96 -7.93 -5.32 -1.60
C TYR A 96 -7.23 -4.71 -2.82
N VAL A 97 -7.12 -3.38 -2.86
CA VAL A 97 -6.39 -2.70 -3.94
C VAL A 97 -4.90 -3.05 -3.89
N CYS A 98 -4.31 -3.08 -2.69
CA CYS A 98 -2.93 -3.51 -2.47
C CYS A 98 -2.70 -4.99 -2.79
N GLN A 99 -3.66 -5.85 -2.45
CA GLN A 99 -3.65 -7.26 -2.82
C GLN A 99 -3.60 -7.44 -4.33
N ASP A 100 -4.48 -6.76 -5.09
CA ASP A 100 -4.48 -6.83 -6.56
C ASP A 100 -3.11 -6.45 -7.15
N MET A 101 -2.48 -5.38 -6.62
CA MET A 101 -1.15 -4.96 -7.06
C MET A 101 -0.07 -6.00 -6.76
N MET A 102 -0.11 -6.60 -5.56
CA MET A 102 0.84 -7.65 -5.17
C MET A 102 0.67 -8.91 -6.01
N GLU A 103 -0.57 -9.34 -6.27
CA GLU A 103 -0.86 -10.50 -7.12
C GLU A 103 -0.34 -10.30 -8.54
N ALA A 104 -0.55 -9.12 -9.13
CA ALA A 104 -0.01 -8.80 -10.47
C ALA A 104 1.52 -8.90 -10.53
N ILE A 105 2.22 -8.42 -9.49
CA ILE A 105 3.68 -8.55 -9.36
C ILE A 105 4.09 -10.02 -9.23
N ILE A 106 3.42 -10.79 -8.37
CA ILE A 106 3.70 -12.22 -8.16
C ILE A 106 3.51 -13.01 -9.46
N ASP A 107 2.44 -12.75 -10.20
CA ASP A 107 2.16 -13.42 -11.47
C ASP A 107 3.25 -13.09 -12.51
N SER A 108 3.71 -11.84 -12.54
CA SER A 108 4.84 -11.45 -13.38
C SER A 108 6.15 -12.12 -12.97
N ILE A 109 6.38 -12.36 -11.67
CA ILE A 109 7.56 -13.10 -11.20
C ILE A 109 7.46 -14.56 -11.64
N LYS A 110 6.29 -15.19 -11.49
CA LYS A 110 6.04 -16.57 -11.93
C LYS A 110 6.19 -16.75 -13.44
N SER A 111 5.92 -15.71 -14.23
CA SER A 111 6.12 -15.74 -15.68
C SER A 111 7.60 -15.72 -16.11
N GLY A 112 8.53 -15.51 -15.17
CA GLY A 112 9.98 -15.57 -15.41
C GLY A 112 10.62 -14.33 -16.03
N ASN A 113 9.85 -13.25 -16.26
CA ASN A 113 10.34 -12.04 -16.92
C ASN A 113 10.77 -10.93 -15.95
N PHE A 114 10.67 -11.19 -14.64
CA PHE A 114 10.89 -10.17 -13.61
C PHE A 114 12.40 -9.97 -13.32
N PRO A 115 12.93 -8.75 -13.39
CA PRO A 115 14.35 -8.49 -13.18
C PRO A 115 14.81 -8.84 -11.75
N ALA A 116 15.96 -9.52 -11.65
CA ALA A 116 16.50 -9.94 -10.35
C ALA A 116 16.80 -8.78 -9.39
N ALA A 117 17.27 -7.64 -9.91
CA ALA A 117 17.53 -6.45 -9.11
C ALA A 117 16.25 -5.88 -8.48
N GLU A 118 15.17 -5.82 -9.26
CA GLU A 118 13.85 -5.36 -8.80
C GLU A 118 13.23 -6.35 -7.81
N LEU A 119 13.44 -7.66 -8.02
CA LEU A 119 13.00 -8.69 -7.08
C LEU A 119 13.71 -8.58 -5.74
N GLN A 120 15.01 -8.30 -5.75
CA GLN A 120 15.77 -8.10 -4.52
C GLN A 120 15.31 -6.84 -3.79
N ARG A 121 15.14 -5.71 -4.52
CA ARG A 121 14.61 -4.47 -3.93
C ARG A 121 13.24 -4.68 -3.30
N LEU A 122 12.34 -5.36 -3.99
CA LEU A 122 11.02 -5.70 -3.47
C LEU A 122 11.14 -6.54 -2.18
N LYS A 123 11.98 -7.58 -2.16
CA LYS A 123 12.21 -8.40 -0.96
C LYS A 123 12.68 -7.57 0.23
N ASP A 124 13.68 -6.73 0.02
CA ASP A 124 14.31 -5.95 1.09
C ASP A 124 13.33 -4.94 1.70
N GLU A 125 12.53 -4.25 0.87
CA GLU A 125 11.57 -3.26 1.35
C GLU A 125 10.33 -3.91 2.00
N LEU A 126 9.81 -5.01 1.43
CA LEU A 126 8.70 -5.73 2.06
C LEU A 126 9.09 -6.34 3.41
N GLU A 127 10.35 -6.77 3.57
CA GLU A 127 10.84 -7.27 4.86
C GLU A 127 10.84 -6.18 5.94
N LYS A 128 11.18 -4.93 5.60
CA LYS A 128 11.08 -3.81 6.54
C LYS A 128 9.62 -3.57 6.97
N LEU A 129 8.68 -3.66 6.03
CA LEU A 129 7.26 -3.45 6.34
C LEU A 129 6.70 -4.52 7.29
N LYS A 130 7.22 -5.75 7.28
CA LYS A 130 6.82 -6.80 8.23
C LYS A 130 7.17 -6.47 9.69
N HIS A 131 8.09 -5.54 9.94
CA HIS A 131 8.50 -5.11 11.27
C HIS A 131 7.80 -3.82 11.74
N THR A 132 6.75 -3.41 11.04
CA THR A 132 5.94 -2.25 11.44
C THR A 132 4.81 -2.70 12.36
N GLU A 133 4.38 -1.80 13.26
CA GLU A 133 3.24 -2.04 14.16
C GLU A 133 1.99 -2.50 13.38
N ALA A 134 1.71 -1.87 12.23
CA ALA A 134 0.56 -2.23 11.40
C ALA A 134 0.56 -3.72 11.02
N TYR A 135 1.73 -4.30 10.72
CA TYR A 135 1.81 -5.70 10.35
C TYR A 135 1.93 -6.63 11.57
N GLU A 136 2.76 -6.30 12.55
CA GLU A 136 2.99 -7.16 13.72
C GLU A 136 1.73 -7.30 14.60
N ASP A 137 1.02 -6.19 14.81
CA ASP A 137 -0.13 -6.15 15.73
C ASP A 137 -1.48 -6.35 15.01
N TYR A 138 -1.57 -5.98 13.72
CA TYR A 138 -2.84 -6.00 12.98
C TYR A 138 -2.80 -6.82 11.68
N GLY A 139 -1.64 -7.25 11.21
CA GLY A 139 -1.51 -8.03 9.96
C GLY A 139 -1.76 -7.23 8.68
N VAL A 140 -1.68 -5.89 8.72
CA VAL A 140 -1.92 -4.98 7.60
C VAL A 140 -0.61 -4.40 7.06
N PRO A 141 -0.43 -4.28 5.73
CA PRO A 141 -1.31 -4.77 4.67
C PRO A 141 -1.28 -6.29 4.50
N PHE A 142 -2.43 -6.89 4.17
CA PHE A 142 -2.55 -8.31 3.87
C PHE A 142 -1.71 -8.72 2.65
N ALA A 143 -1.38 -7.78 1.77
CA ALA A 143 -0.43 -7.97 0.68
C ALA A 143 0.91 -8.59 1.16
N LEU A 144 1.38 -8.28 2.36
CA LEU A 144 2.61 -8.87 2.94
C LEU A 144 2.44 -10.36 3.28
N ASN A 145 1.25 -10.77 3.72
CA ASN A 145 0.92 -12.17 3.96
C ASN A 145 0.85 -12.97 2.65
N ILE A 146 0.27 -12.38 1.59
CA ILE A 146 0.26 -12.99 0.24
C ILE A 146 1.69 -13.19 -0.26
N TRP A 147 2.53 -12.16 -0.11
CA TRP A 147 3.94 -12.24 -0.44
C TRP A 147 4.66 -13.35 0.35
N GLY A 148 4.45 -13.42 1.67
CA GLY A 148 5.03 -14.47 2.51
C GLY A 148 4.66 -15.88 2.06
N LYS A 149 3.40 -16.11 1.69
CA LYS A 149 2.94 -17.41 1.15
C LYS A 149 3.61 -17.75 -0.17
N PHE A 150 3.83 -16.76 -1.04
CA PHE A 150 4.54 -16.95 -2.30
C PHE A 150 6.02 -17.30 -2.09
N GLN A 151 6.70 -16.68 -1.12
CA GLN A 151 8.11 -16.97 -0.82
C GLN A 151 8.35 -18.41 -0.30
N CYS A 152 7.33 -19.06 0.26
CA CYS A 152 7.41 -20.43 0.77
C CYS A 152 7.12 -21.51 -0.30
N GLN A 153 6.82 -21.13 -1.54
CA GLN A 153 6.57 -22.04 -2.68
C GLN A 153 7.86 -22.35 -3.43
#